data_AF-A0A8H5M3K1-F1
#
_entry.id   AF-A0A8H5M3K1-F1
#
_cell.length_a   1.000
_cell.length_b   1.000
_cell.length_c   1.000
_cell.angle_alpha   90.00
_cell.angle_beta   90.00
_cell.angle_gamma   90.00
#
_symmetry.space_group_name_H-M   'P 1'
#
loop_
_entity.id
_entity.type
_entity.pdbx_description
1 polymer ?
#
loop_
_entity_poly.entity_id
_entity_poly.type
_entity_poly.pdbx_seq_one_letter_code
_entity_poly.pdbx_strand_id
1 'polypeptide(L)'
;MDSSEHEHPKQPIHPSVISRLDPAYVSFHEKYLQHIPPMKTIPWNPALMRSLPPFSGIREPLKVGEIKEFSLKHGQKMRAYIPPGGPPKNGWPALIYFHGGGWILGGDQLEMSIITNLCVGARCIVLSIDYRLAPEHRFPAAVEDSVEALQWVLTDGEIHLGIDLSNMAVGGTSAGGNLAAVLALKSVEDSFTPPLPIPLKLQLLLAPSVDQTATDAEGGFWEPNKHAPYLSPAVINWLKDMYFQSEEDWSKWEASPLLAPEELIKKAPSAWVAAADVDVLRDEAEAYAKRLNESGVPAKFVVYKGAAHLTFVLDGGFFL
;
A
#
# COMPACT_ATOMS: atom_id res chain seq x y z
N MET A 1 40.80 -5.81 11.56
CA MET A 1 41.17 -4.48 11.05
C MET A 1 39.90 -3.67 11.08
N ASP A 2 39.86 -2.77 12.04
CA ASP A 2 38.72 -1.95 12.42
C ASP A 2 38.60 -0.82 11.39
N SER A 3 37.49 -0.79 10.64
CA SER A 3 37.19 0.26 9.67
C SER A 3 35.78 0.80 9.87
N SER A 4 35.36 0.97 11.14
CA SER A 4 34.20 1.79 11.44
C SER A 4 34.58 3.28 11.33
N GLU A 5 34.80 3.74 10.10
CA GLU A 5 34.49 5.14 9.83
C GLU A 5 32.98 5.27 10.09
N HIS A 6 32.61 6.03 11.11
CA HIS A 6 31.22 6.37 11.37
C HIS A 6 30.71 7.19 10.18
N GLU A 7 30.18 6.49 9.18
CA GLU A 7 29.57 7.10 8.00
C GLU A 7 28.51 8.11 8.49
N HIS A 8 28.68 9.38 8.14
CA HIS A 8 27.73 10.43 8.54
C HIS A 8 26.29 9.99 8.16
N PRO A 9 25.30 10.20 9.04
CA PRO A 9 23.94 9.76 8.77
C PRO A 9 23.41 10.45 7.51
N LYS A 10 22.92 9.66 6.56
CA LYS A 10 22.43 10.11 5.25
C LYS A 10 21.02 10.69 5.34
N GLN A 11 20.22 10.19 6.28
CA GLN A 11 18.86 10.64 6.56
C GLN A 11 18.52 10.54 8.06
N PRO A 12 19.12 11.38 8.91
CA PRO A 12 18.82 11.40 10.34
C PRO A 12 17.37 11.83 10.61
N ILE A 13 16.82 11.44 11.76
CA ILE A 13 15.51 11.94 12.21
C ILE A 13 15.65 13.43 12.51
N HIS A 14 14.70 14.24 12.02
CA HIS A 14 14.68 15.66 12.32
C HIS A 14 14.39 15.91 13.82
N PRO A 15 15.15 16.79 14.51
CA PRO A 15 15.00 17.00 15.96
C PRO A 15 13.59 17.35 16.43
N SER A 16 12.81 18.04 15.60
CA SER A 16 11.44 18.47 15.95
C SER A 16 10.43 17.32 16.08
N VAL A 17 10.73 16.12 15.56
CA VAL A 17 9.79 14.99 15.59
C VAL A 17 10.24 13.83 16.50
N ILE A 18 11.47 13.86 17.01
CA ILE A 18 12.03 12.77 17.85
C ILE A 18 11.14 12.48 19.06
N SER A 19 10.66 13.52 19.74
CA SER A 19 9.81 13.39 20.94
C SER A 19 8.41 12.82 20.67
N ARG A 20 8.00 12.75 19.40
CA ARG A 20 6.72 12.19 18.97
C ARG A 20 6.83 10.73 18.52
N LEU A 21 8.05 10.21 18.34
CA LEU A 21 8.31 8.85 17.88
C LEU A 21 8.46 7.89 19.06
N ASP A 22 8.15 6.62 18.83
CA ASP A 22 8.43 5.56 19.79
C ASP A 22 9.96 5.41 19.98
N PRO A 23 10.49 5.35 21.21
CA PRO A 23 11.92 5.21 21.46
C PRO A 23 12.58 3.99 20.77
N ALA A 24 11.83 2.89 20.61
CA ALA A 24 12.31 1.73 19.87
C ALA A 24 12.42 2.01 18.38
N TYR A 25 11.47 2.77 17.80
CA TYR A 25 11.58 3.24 16.41
C TYR A 25 12.79 4.17 16.22
N VAL A 26 13.00 5.12 17.14
CA VAL A 26 14.16 6.03 17.08
C VAL A 26 15.47 5.23 17.09
N SER A 27 15.62 4.31 18.04
CA SER A 27 16.79 3.45 18.16
C SER A 27 17.00 2.59 16.91
N PHE A 28 15.92 2.07 16.33
CA PHE A 28 15.97 1.30 15.09
C PHE A 28 16.39 2.16 13.88
N HIS A 29 15.79 3.34 13.73
CA HIS A 29 16.11 4.26 12.63
C HIS A 29 17.58 4.67 12.69
N GLU A 30 18.07 5.01 13.88
CA GLU A 30 19.48 5.37 14.09
C GLU A 30 20.42 4.20 13.80
N LYS A 31 20.04 2.97 14.12
CA LYS A 31 20.91 1.82 13.86
C LYS A 31 20.91 1.38 12.40
N TYR A 32 19.79 1.50 11.69
CA TYR A 32 19.61 0.86 10.39
C TYR A 32 19.19 1.84 9.27
N LEU A 33 18.14 2.64 9.48
CA LEU A 33 17.52 3.41 8.39
C LEU A 33 18.32 4.66 8.00
N GLN A 34 18.94 5.35 8.96
CA GLN A 34 19.66 6.61 8.68
C GLN A 34 20.87 6.45 7.77
N HIS A 35 21.37 5.21 7.61
CA HIS A 35 22.52 4.89 6.76
C HIS A 35 22.13 4.51 5.33
N ILE A 36 20.83 4.32 5.06
CA ILE A 36 20.29 4.10 3.72
C ILE A 36 20.29 5.46 2.99
N PRO A 37 20.82 5.56 1.76
CA PRO A 37 20.71 6.79 0.97
C PRO A 37 19.24 7.16 0.73
N PRO A 38 18.86 8.45 0.75
CA PRO A 38 17.51 8.85 0.36
C PRO A 38 17.17 8.33 -1.03
N MET A 39 15.97 7.77 -1.20
CA MET A 39 15.56 7.06 -2.42
C MET A 39 15.81 7.89 -3.70
N LYS A 40 15.49 9.18 -3.66
CA LYS A 40 15.68 10.13 -4.76
C LYS A 40 17.14 10.37 -5.19
N THR A 41 18.12 9.89 -4.41
CA THR A 41 19.56 10.01 -4.71
C THR A 41 20.14 8.74 -5.35
N ILE A 42 19.37 7.65 -5.38
CA ILE A 42 19.79 6.39 -5.98
C ILE A 42 19.64 6.51 -7.50
N PRO A 43 20.69 6.22 -8.30
CA PRO A 43 20.59 6.23 -9.75
C PRO A 43 19.48 5.29 -10.24
N TRP A 44 18.70 5.75 -11.23
CA TRP A 44 17.59 4.94 -11.75
C TRP A 44 18.11 3.64 -12.38
N ASN A 45 17.61 2.51 -11.88
CA ASN A 45 17.83 1.19 -12.45
C ASN A 45 16.59 0.32 -12.20
N PRO A 46 15.83 -0.07 -13.24
CA PRO A 46 14.56 -0.78 -13.06
C PRO A 46 14.74 -2.15 -12.38
N ALA A 47 15.83 -2.86 -12.69
CA ALA A 47 16.13 -4.15 -12.08
C ALA A 47 16.46 -4.00 -10.59
N LEU A 48 17.19 -2.94 -10.23
CA LEU A 48 17.48 -2.61 -8.82
C LEU A 48 16.19 -2.27 -8.07
N MET A 49 15.32 -1.43 -8.62
CA MET A 49 14.07 -1.03 -7.96
C MET A 49 13.11 -2.21 -7.70
N ARG A 50 13.23 -3.27 -8.51
CA ARG A 50 12.51 -4.54 -8.31
C ARG A 50 13.16 -5.53 -7.36
N SER A 51 14.42 -5.33 -7.01
CA SER A 51 15.23 -6.30 -6.24
C SER A 51 15.93 -5.69 -5.03
N LEU A 52 15.45 -4.53 -4.55
CA LEU A 52 15.95 -3.94 -3.32
C LEU A 52 15.80 -4.94 -2.16
N PRO A 53 16.84 -5.07 -1.31
CA PRO A 53 16.76 -5.98 -0.18
C PRO A 53 15.66 -5.53 0.78
N PRO A 54 15.02 -6.48 1.48
CA PRO A 54 14.04 -6.16 2.51
C PRO A 54 14.68 -5.28 3.59
N PHE A 55 13.90 -4.36 4.17
CA PHE A 55 14.32 -3.61 5.34
C PHE A 55 14.66 -4.56 6.50
N SER A 56 15.68 -4.20 7.27
CA SER A 56 15.87 -4.80 8.59
C SER A 56 14.60 -4.62 9.40
N GLY A 57 14.18 -5.62 10.18
CA GLY A 57 12.96 -5.54 10.99
C GLY A 57 11.68 -6.06 10.34
N ILE A 58 11.74 -6.55 9.11
CA ILE A 58 10.66 -7.37 8.53
C ILE A 58 10.69 -8.74 9.21
N ARG A 59 9.51 -9.29 9.54
CA ARG A 59 9.40 -10.66 10.07
C ARG A 59 9.64 -11.68 8.94
N GLU A 60 10.14 -12.85 9.31
CA GLU A 60 10.12 -13.99 8.40
C GLU A 60 8.67 -14.32 7.95
N PRO A 61 8.42 -14.50 6.62
CA PRO A 61 7.11 -14.88 6.13
C PRO A 61 6.59 -16.16 6.78
N LEU A 62 5.29 -16.19 7.09
CA LEU A 62 4.66 -17.38 7.63
C LEU A 62 4.54 -18.45 6.54
N LYS A 63 4.62 -19.73 6.96
CA LYS A 63 4.33 -20.86 6.07
C LYS A 63 2.86 -20.87 5.70
N VAL A 64 2.57 -20.67 4.41
CA VAL A 64 1.22 -20.84 3.83
C VAL A 64 1.01 -22.29 3.35
N GLY A 65 -0.23 -22.63 2.99
CA GLY A 65 -0.59 -23.95 2.49
C GLY A 65 -0.05 -24.21 1.08
N GLU A 66 -0.26 -23.26 0.18
CA GLU A 66 0.17 -23.34 -1.22
C GLU A 66 0.41 -21.93 -1.78
N ILE A 67 1.31 -21.81 -2.75
CA ILE A 67 1.49 -20.60 -3.55
C ILE A 67 1.28 -20.98 -5.01
N LYS A 68 0.37 -20.28 -5.69
CA LYS A 68 0.15 -20.43 -7.14
C LYS A 68 0.44 -19.11 -7.85
N GLU A 69 1.04 -19.19 -9.04
CA GLU A 69 1.32 -18.02 -9.88
C GLU A 69 0.43 -18.07 -11.12
N PHE A 70 -0.10 -16.91 -11.50
CA PHE A 70 -0.94 -16.70 -12.67
C PHE A 70 -0.42 -15.50 -13.46
N SER A 71 -0.64 -15.54 -14.78
CA SER A 71 -0.40 -14.39 -15.64
C SER A 71 -1.74 -13.70 -15.94
N LEU A 72 -1.78 -12.39 -15.75
CA LEU A 72 -2.89 -11.56 -16.20
C LEU A 72 -2.77 -11.33 -17.72
N LYS A 73 -3.85 -10.85 -18.33
CA LYS A 73 -3.99 -10.65 -19.79
C LYS A 73 -2.90 -9.75 -20.37
N HIS A 74 -2.49 -8.69 -19.67
CA HIS A 74 -1.41 -7.80 -20.12
C HIS A 74 -0.02 -8.21 -19.60
N GLY A 75 0.13 -9.43 -19.07
CA GLY A 75 1.41 -10.06 -18.75
C GLY A 75 1.91 -9.82 -17.33
N GLN A 76 1.19 -9.08 -16.50
CA GLN A 76 1.50 -8.92 -15.08
C GLN A 76 1.35 -10.26 -14.36
N LYS A 77 2.17 -10.48 -13.34
CA LYS A 77 2.05 -11.68 -12.51
C LYS A 77 1.14 -11.43 -11.33
N MET A 78 0.37 -12.44 -10.98
CA MET A 78 -0.38 -12.50 -9.74
C MET A 78 0.03 -13.75 -8.98
N ARG A 79 0.33 -13.61 -7.69
CA ARG A 79 0.56 -14.75 -6.80
C ARG A 79 -0.57 -14.90 -5.81
N ALA A 80 -1.17 -16.08 -5.80
CA ALA A 80 -2.17 -16.48 -4.83
C ALA A 80 -1.48 -17.24 -3.69
N TYR A 81 -1.53 -16.65 -2.49
CA TYR A 81 -1.11 -17.28 -1.25
C TYR A 81 -2.34 -17.93 -0.61
N ILE A 82 -2.33 -19.25 -0.50
CA ILE A 82 -3.46 -20.06 -0.05
C ILE A 82 -3.19 -20.49 1.40
N PRO A 83 -4.11 -20.24 2.34
CA PRO A 83 -3.88 -20.55 3.74
C PRO A 83 -3.81 -22.07 3.98
N PRO A 84 -3.15 -22.52 5.06
CA PRO A 84 -3.10 -23.94 5.40
C PRO A 84 -4.50 -24.49 5.71
N GLY A 85 -4.75 -25.74 5.31
CA GLY A 85 -6.02 -26.44 5.50
C GLY A 85 -6.92 -26.39 4.25
N GLY A 86 -8.20 -26.76 4.44
CA GLY A 86 -9.20 -26.75 3.37
C GLY A 86 -10.10 -25.50 3.41
N PRO A 87 -10.73 -25.14 2.28
CA PRO A 87 -11.63 -23.99 2.22
C PRO A 87 -12.84 -24.17 3.15
N PRO A 88 -13.44 -23.06 3.60
CA PRO A 88 -14.81 -23.06 4.12
C PRO A 88 -15.80 -23.66 3.11
N LYS A 89 -17.01 -23.98 3.60
CA LYS A 89 -18.06 -24.62 2.80
C LYS A 89 -18.37 -23.91 1.46
N ASN A 90 -18.28 -22.58 1.43
CA ASN A 90 -18.63 -21.77 0.26
C ASN A 90 -17.42 -21.38 -0.59
N GLY A 91 -16.22 -21.89 -0.29
CA GLY A 91 -14.97 -21.45 -0.90
C GLY A 91 -14.16 -20.52 0.00
N TRP A 92 -13.00 -20.11 -0.50
CA TRP A 92 -12.07 -19.23 0.21
C TRP A 92 -12.51 -17.77 0.11
N PRO A 93 -12.58 -17.02 1.22
CA PRO A 93 -12.54 -15.56 1.16
C PRO A 93 -11.26 -15.11 0.46
N ALA A 94 -11.29 -13.98 -0.24
CA ALA A 94 -10.12 -13.47 -0.95
C ALA A 94 -9.82 -12.00 -0.61
N LEU A 95 -8.53 -11.68 -0.53
CA LEU A 95 -8.00 -10.31 -0.43
C LEU A 95 -7.12 -10.03 -1.65
N ILE A 96 -7.52 -9.08 -2.49
CA ILE A 96 -6.65 -8.54 -3.54
C ILE A 96 -5.71 -7.53 -2.87
N TYR A 97 -4.40 -7.73 -3.00
CA TYR A 97 -3.40 -6.98 -2.26
C TYR A 97 -2.38 -6.31 -3.17
N PHE A 98 -2.17 -5.01 -2.95
CA PHE A 98 -1.19 -4.18 -3.66
C PHE A 98 -0.11 -3.72 -2.69
N HIS A 99 1.16 -3.96 -3.05
CA HIS A 99 2.29 -3.53 -2.22
C HIS A 99 2.53 -2.02 -2.30
N GLY A 100 3.30 -1.47 -1.35
CA GLY A 100 3.72 -0.07 -1.35
C GLY A 100 4.89 0.22 -2.29
N GLY A 101 5.72 1.22 -1.97
CA GLY A 101 6.92 1.52 -2.77
C GLY A 101 6.74 2.62 -3.80
N GLY A 102 5.77 3.52 -3.61
CA GLY A 102 5.64 4.75 -4.40
C GLY A 102 5.42 4.51 -5.90
N TRP A 103 4.77 3.40 -6.27
CA TRP A 103 4.54 2.94 -7.65
C TRP A 103 5.80 2.68 -8.49
N ILE A 104 6.99 2.83 -7.92
CA ILE A 104 8.27 2.70 -8.62
C ILE A 104 9.14 1.56 -8.06
N LEU A 105 8.87 1.15 -6.82
CA LEU A 105 9.59 0.07 -6.12
C LEU A 105 8.68 -1.12 -5.89
N GLY A 106 9.30 -2.30 -5.78
CA GLY A 106 8.66 -3.49 -5.24
C GLY A 106 8.60 -4.62 -6.25
N GLY A 107 7.47 -5.31 -6.24
CA GLY A 107 7.31 -6.58 -6.91
C GLY A 107 7.04 -7.70 -5.92
N ASP A 108 7.19 -8.92 -6.41
CA ASP A 108 6.49 -10.09 -5.90
C ASP A 108 6.92 -10.59 -4.50
N GLN A 109 8.03 -10.07 -3.94
CA GLN A 109 8.54 -10.41 -2.61
C GLN A 109 8.43 -9.28 -1.57
N LEU A 110 8.15 -8.02 -1.96
CA LEU A 110 8.41 -6.85 -1.12
C LEU A 110 7.69 -6.91 0.25
N GLU A 111 6.48 -7.47 0.27
CA GLU A 111 5.61 -7.49 1.44
C GLU A 111 5.13 -8.90 1.80
N MET A 112 5.94 -9.93 1.50
CA MET A 112 5.59 -11.32 1.81
C MET A 112 5.20 -11.54 3.26
N SER A 113 5.86 -10.87 4.20
CA SER A 113 5.52 -11.03 5.62
C SER A 113 4.09 -10.60 5.89
N ILE A 114 3.69 -9.40 5.44
CA ILE A 114 2.33 -8.89 5.58
C ILE A 114 1.34 -9.84 4.88
N ILE A 115 1.63 -10.21 3.63
CA ILE A 115 0.79 -11.09 2.81
C ILE A 115 0.54 -12.44 3.50
N THR A 116 1.60 -13.08 4.01
CA THR A 116 1.50 -14.38 4.66
C THR A 116 0.83 -14.29 6.05
N ASN A 117 1.04 -13.20 6.80
CA ASN A 117 0.32 -12.94 8.05
C ASN A 117 -1.18 -12.72 7.80
N LEU A 118 -1.56 -11.96 6.76
CA LEU A 118 -2.96 -11.79 6.37
C LEU A 118 -3.58 -13.11 5.92
N CYS A 119 -2.88 -13.85 5.06
CA CYS A 119 -3.34 -15.15 4.56
C CYS A 119 -3.64 -16.13 5.70
N VAL A 120 -2.68 -16.35 6.59
CA VAL A 120 -2.82 -17.29 7.71
C VAL A 120 -3.78 -16.76 8.78
N GLY A 121 -3.64 -15.49 9.17
CA GLY A 121 -4.38 -14.89 10.28
C GLY A 121 -5.86 -14.68 9.97
N ALA A 122 -6.20 -14.23 8.75
CA ALA A 122 -7.58 -14.05 8.31
C ALA A 122 -8.18 -15.31 7.65
N ARG A 123 -7.37 -16.35 7.43
CA ARG A 123 -7.75 -17.59 6.72
C ARG A 123 -8.42 -17.31 5.37
N CYS A 124 -7.80 -16.44 4.59
CA CYS A 124 -8.23 -16.07 3.24
C CYS A 124 -7.10 -16.27 2.22
N ILE A 125 -7.46 -16.41 0.95
CA ILE A 125 -6.49 -16.31 -0.14
C ILE A 125 -6.05 -14.85 -0.25
N VAL A 126 -4.75 -14.59 -0.29
CA VAL A 126 -4.22 -13.26 -0.59
C VAL A 126 -3.63 -13.28 -2.00
N LEU A 127 -4.17 -12.43 -2.87
CA LEU A 127 -3.76 -12.27 -4.26
C LEU A 127 -2.83 -11.07 -4.36
N SER A 128 -1.52 -11.31 -4.36
CA SER A 128 -0.51 -10.28 -4.51
C SER A 128 -0.32 -9.93 -5.98
N ILE A 129 -0.54 -8.67 -6.34
CA ILE A 129 -0.46 -8.22 -7.74
C ILE A 129 0.91 -7.58 -8.00
N ASP A 130 1.66 -8.11 -8.95
CA ASP A 130 2.92 -7.52 -9.46
C ASP A 130 2.59 -6.52 -10.57
N TYR A 131 1.98 -5.39 -10.17
CA TYR A 131 1.55 -4.34 -11.08
C TYR A 131 2.73 -3.65 -11.76
N ARG A 132 2.48 -3.05 -12.92
CA ARG A 132 3.47 -2.32 -13.71
C ARG A 132 3.97 -1.10 -12.92
N LEU A 133 5.30 -0.95 -12.87
CA LEU A 133 5.97 0.12 -12.13
C LEU A 133 6.33 1.28 -13.07
N ALA A 134 6.34 2.48 -12.50
CA ALA A 134 6.88 3.66 -13.13
C ALA A 134 8.41 3.76 -12.96
N PRO A 135 9.09 4.51 -13.84
CA PRO A 135 8.58 5.34 -14.93
C PRO A 135 8.36 4.58 -16.24
N GLU A 136 8.66 3.27 -16.31
CA GLU A 136 8.44 2.46 -17.51
C GLU A 136 6.96 2.41 -17.89
N HIS A 137 6.11 2.38 -16.87
CA HIS A 137 4.66 2.40 -16.99
C HIS A 137 4.06 3.42 -16.02
N ARG A 138 3.97 4.66 -16.49
CA ARG A 138 3.37 5.77 -15.74
C ARG A 138 1.86 5.60 -15.55
N PHE A 139 1.29 6.41 -14.67
CA PHE A 139 -0.16 6.54 -14.50
C PHE A 139 -0.87 6.65 -15.87
N PRO A 140 -1.97 5.91 -16.12
CA PRO A 140 -2.74 5.08 -15.18
C PRO A 140 -2.40 3.57 -15.19
N ALA A 141 -1.22 3.14 -15.67
CA ALA A 141 -0.93 1.72 -15.88
C ALA A 141 -1.19 0.81 -14.65
N ALA A 142 -0.71 1.18 -13.47
CA ALA A 142 -0.95 0.40 -12.26
C ALA A 142 -2.43 0.36 -11.83
N VAL A 143 -3.20 1.41 -12.16
CA VAL A 143 -4.66 1.44 -11.93
C VAL A 143 -5.37 0.45 -12.86
N GLU A 144 -4.97 0.40 -14.14
CA GLU A 144 -5.50 -0.58 -15.10
C GLU A 144 -5.21 -2.02 -14.62
N ASP A 145 -4.01 -2.28 -14.11
CA ASP A 145 -3.62 -3.59 -13.60
C ASP A 145 -4.45 -3.99 -12.37
N SER A 146 -4.82 -3.02 -11.51
CA SER A 146 -5.70 -3.28 -10.36
C SER A 146 -7.10 -3.72 -10.79
N VAL A 147 -7.65 -3.11 -11.84
CA VAL A 147 -8.95 -3.46 -12.42
C VAL A 147 -8.89 -4.84 -13.05
N GLU A 148 -7.85 -5.09 -13.84
CA GLU A 148 -7.60 -6.37 -14.49
C GLU A 148 -7.47 -7.52 -13.48
N ALA A 149 -6.80 -7.28 -12.35
CA ALA A 149 -6.69 -8.27 -11.29
C ALA A 149 -8.08 -8.66 -10.75
N LEU A 150 -8.96 -7.71 -10.46
CA LEU A 150 -10.32 -8.01 -10.02
C LEU A 150 -11.15 -8.70 -11.10
N GLN A 151 -11.00 -8.28 -12.37
CA GLN A 151 -11.65 -8.95 -13.49
C GLN A 151 -11.25 -10.42 -13.58
N TRP A 152 -9.95 -10.71 -13.46
CA TRP A 152 -9.45 -12.09 -13.44
C TRP A 152 -10.04 -12.90 -12.28
N VAL A 153 -10.13 -12.32 -11.08
CA VAL A 153 -10.74 -13.01 -9.93
C VAL A 153 -12.19 -13.37 -10.21
N LEU A 154 -12.95 -12.46 -10.83
CA LEU A 154 -14.36 -12.67 -11.16
C LEU A 154 -14.58 -13.70 -12.26
N THR A 155 -13.63 -13.88 -13.18
CA THR A 155 -13.75 -14.83 -14.30
C THR A 155 -13.15 -16.20 -14.00
N ASP A 156 -12.01 -16.23 -13.31
CA ASP A 156 -11.14 -17.41 -13.20
C ASP A 156 -10.91 -17.84 -11.74
N GLY A 157 -11.12 -16.94 -10.78
CA GLY A 157 -10.80 -17.16 -9.36
C GLY A 157 -11.58 -18.31 -8.72
N GLU A 158 -12.85 -18.49 -9.05
CA GLU A 158 -13.65 -19.61 -8.52
C GLU A 158 -13.11 -20.97 -9.02
N ILE A 159 -12.81 -21.08 -10.31
CA ILE A 159 -12.39 -22.33 -10.94
C ILE A 159 -10.96 -22.72 -10.51
N HIS A 160 -10.04 -21.77 -10.50
CA HIS A 160 -8.62 -22.05 -10.26
C HIS A 160 -8.24 -22.07 -8.77
N LEU A 161 -8.97 -21.33 -7.95
CA LEU A 161 -8.63 -21.10 -6.55
C LEU A 161 -9.76 -21.43 -5.58
N GLY A 162 -10.98 -21.71 -6.06
CA GLY A 162 -12.13 -21.95 -5.19
C GLY A 162 -12.51 -20.72 -4.38
N ILE A 163 -12.35 -19.52 -4.96
CA ILE A 163 -12.69 -18.25 -4.29
C ILE A 163 -14.22 -18.11 -4.17
N ASP A 164 -14.67 -17.71 -2.97
CA ASP A 164 -16.02 -17.24 -2.73
C ASP A 164 -16.14 -15.78 -3.19
N LEU A 165 -16.68 -15.58 -4.41
CA LEU A 165 -16.86 -14.24 -5.01
C LEU A 165 -17.82 -13.34 -4.23
N SER A 166 -18.56 -13.87 -3.26
CA SER A 166 -19.42 -13.09 -2.35
C SER A 166 -18.68 -12.54 -1.13
N ASN A 167 -17.41 -12.93 -0.94
CA ASN A 167 -16.60 -12.63 0.24
C ASN A 167 -15.17 -12.19 -0.13
N MET A 168 -15.10 -11.07 -0.83
CA MET A 168 -13.84 -10.47 -1.29
C MET A 168 -13.58 -9.12 -0.63
N ALA A 169 -12.31 -8.81 -0.45
CA ALA A 169 -11.80 -7.53 0.03
C ALA A 169 -10.63 -7.06 -0.84
N VAL A 170 -10.27 -5.79 -0.71
CA VAL A 170 -9.07 -5.20 -1.32
C VAL A 170 -8.21 -4.57 -0.23
N GLY A 171 -6.90 -4.55 -0.40
CA GLY A 171 -6.01 -3.89 0.54
C GLY A 171 -4.64 -3.55 -0.01
N GLY A 172 -3.90 -2.76 0.75
CA GLY A 172 -2.55 -2.39 0.39
C GLY A 172 -1.95 -1.35 1.32
N THR A 173 -0.66 -1.11 1.13
CA THR A 173 0.18 -0.18 1.88
C THR A 173 0.58 1.02 1.02
N SER A 174 0.58 2.24 1.54
CA SER A 174 1.14 3.41 0.85
C SER A 174 0.57 3.59 -0.58
N ALA A 175 1.41 3.52 -1.61
CA ALA A 175 1.02 3.49 -3.02
C ALA A 175 0.09 2.31 -3.39
N GLY A 176 0.24 1.14 -2.77
CA GLY A 176 -0.72 0.04 -2.92
C GLY A 176 -2.03 0.30 -2.19
N GLY A 177 -1.99 1.06 -1.09
CA GLY A 177 -3.19 1.58 -0.44
C GLY A 177 -3.99 2.53 -1.33
N ASN A 178 -3.30 3.32 -2.16
CA ASN A 178 -3.93 4.10 -3.23
C ASN A 178 -4.67 3.20 -4.22
N LEU A 179 -3.97 2.21 -4.80
CA LEU A 179 -4.55 1.27 -5.77
C LEU A 179 -5.74 0.51 -5.18
N ALA A 180 -5.66 0.12 -3.90
CA ALA A 180 -6.75 -0.53 -3.20
C ALA A 180 -7.99 0.36 -3.07
N ALA A 181 -7.82 1.62 -2.67
CA ALA A 181 -8.92 2.59 -2.58
C ALA A 181 -9.52 2.92 -3.96
N VAL A 182 -8.67 3.06 -4.99
CA VAL A 182 -9.11 3.30 -6.37
C VAL A 182 -9.89 2.08 -6.89
N LEU A 183 -9.39 0.86 -6.70
CA LEU A 183 -10.09 -0.36 -7.12
C LEU A 183 -11.42 -0.53 -6.39
N ALA A 184 -11.46 -0.21 -5.09
CA ALA A 184 -12.70 -0.21 -4.32
C ALA A 184 -13.78 0.67 -4.96
N LEU A 185 -13.41 1.88 -5.39
CA LEU A 185 -14.32 2.81 -6.06
C LEU A 185 -14.63 2.39 -7.50
N LYS A 186 -13.65 1.89 -8.25
CA LYS A 186 -13.86 1.34 -9.61
C LYS A 186 -14.84 0.17 -9.60
N SER A 187 -14.77 -0.70 -8.59
CA SER A 187 -15.63 -1.89 -8.48
C SER A 187 -17.13 -1.58 -8.35
N VAL A 188 -17.48 -0.34 -8.01
CA VAL A 188 -18.88 0.10 -7.84
C VAL A 188 -19.35 1.07 -8.94
N GLU A 189 -18.50 1.29 -9.96
CA GLU A 189 -18.92 1.96 -11.19
C GLU A 189 -19.93 1.09 -11.96
N ASP A 190 -20.99 1.69 -12.48
CA ASP A 190 -21.99 0.97 -13.27
C ASP A 190 -21.40 0.39 -14.58
N SER A 191 -20.25 0.93 -15.02
CA SER A 191 -19.48 0.48 -16.19
C SER A 191 -18.51 -0.69 -15.90
N PHE A 192 -18.30 -1.05 -14.63
CA PHE A 192 -17.37 -2.11 -14.26
C PHE A 192 -17.86 -3.46 -14.79
N THR A 193 -16.98 -4.18 -15.50
CA THR A 193 -17.33 -5.43 -16.17
C THR A 193 -16.24 -6.49 -15.98
N PRO A 194 -16.58 -7.75 -15.67
CA PRO A 194 -17.93 -8.22 -15.33
C PRO A 194 -18.41 -7.59 -14.00
N PRO A 195 -19.73 -7.41 -13.80
CA PRO A 195 -20.24 -6.86 -12.55
C PRO A 195 -19.94 -7.82 -11.41
N LEU A 196 -19.60 -7.27 -10.24
CA LEU A 196 -19.46 -8.09 -9.04
C LEU A 196 -20.84 -8.64 -8.64
N PRO A 197 -20.93 -9.91 -8.20
CA PRO A 197 -22.19 -10.46 -7.70
C PRO A 197 -22.66 -9.75 -6.42
N ILE A 198 -21.71 -9.30 -5.60
CA ILE A 198 -21.91 -8.51 -4.38
C ILE A 198 -20.74 -7.52 -4.27
N PRO A 199 -20.94 -6.28 -3.77
CA PRO A 199 -19.85 -5.36 -3.50
C PRO A 199 -18.75 -5.97 -2.62
N LEU A 200 -17.51 -5.51 -2.82
CA LEU A 200 -16.39 -5.83 -1.93
C LEU A 200 -16.79 -5.55 -0.47
N LYS A 201 -16.31 -6.36 0.46
CA LYS A 201 -16.67 -6.24 1.89
C LYS A 201 -15.87 -5.17 2.60
N LEU A 202 -14.60 -5.03 2.24
CA LEU A 202 -13.62 -4.23 2.97
C LEU A 202 -12.57 -3.67 2.02
N GLN A 203 -12.17 -2.43 2.26
CA GLN A 203 -10.87 -1.88 1.86
C GLN A 203 -9.96 -1.77 3.10
N LEU A 204 -8.84 -2.53 3.10
CA LEU A 204 -7.83 -2.55 4.16
C LEU A 204 -6.65 -1.65 3.75
N LEU A 205 -6.60 -0.44 4.29
CA LEU A 205 -5.67 0.60 3.85
C LEU A 205 -4.63 0.90 4.93
N LEU A 206 -3.34 0.68 4.62
CA LEU A 206 -2.22 0.89 5.53
C LEU A 206 -1.39 2.10 5.08
N ALA A 207 -1.46 3.22 5.81
CA ALA A 207 -0.88 4.51 5.44
C ALA A 207 -1.09 4.88 3.96
N PRO A 208 -2.34 4.84 3.45
CA PRO A 208 -2.59 4.97 2.02
C PRO A 208 -2.26 6.38 1.53
N SER A 209 -1.70 6.49 0.32
CA SER A 209 -1.63 7.78 -0.39
C SER A 209 -2.95 8.01 -1.11
N VAL A 210 -3.70 9.04 -0.76
CA VAL A 210 -5.08 9.26 -1.25
C VAL A 210 -5.33 10.65 -1.80
N ASP A 211 -4.35 11.56 -1.70
CA ASP A 211 -4.41 12.90 -2.29
C ASP A 211 -3.05 13.34 -2.86
N GLN A 212 -2.93 13.31 -4.18
CA GLN A 212 -1.72 13.75 -4.90
C GLN A 212 -1.63 15.26 -5.05
N THR A 213 -2.68 16.01 -4.70
CA THR A 213 -2.67 17.48 -4.69
C THR A 213 -2.18 18.06 -3.37
N ALA A 214 -2.01 17.21 -2.34
CA ALA A 214 -1.50 17.58 -1.04
C ALA A 214 -0.08 18.21 -1.12
N THR A 215 0.20 19.12 -0.19
CA THR A 215 1.48 19.84 -0.09
C THR A 215 1.86 20.07 1.38
N ASP A 216 3.09 20.53 1.60
CA ASP A 216 3.62 20.97 2.90
C ASP A 216 3.56 22.50 3.11
N ALA A 217 2.84 23.21 2.24
CA ALA A 217 2.53 24.63 2.41
C ALA A 217 1.58 24.86 3.60
N GLU A 218 1.46 26.10 4.06
CA GLU A 218 0.55 26.47 5.17
C GLU A 218 -0.89 25.98 4.92
N GLY A 219 -1.40 25.15 5.83
CA GLY A 219 -2.72 24.53 5.74
C GLY A 219 -2.80 23.28 4.86
N GLY A 220 -1.69 22.82 4.26
CA GLY A 220 -1.63 21.59 3.47
C GLY A 220 -1.52 20.33 4.34
N PHE A 221 -1.99 19.18 3.83
CA PHE A 221 -2.00 17.92 4.59
C PHE A 221 -0.62 17.44 5.04
N TRP A 222 0.46 17.79 4.32
CA TRP A 222 1.80 17.36 4.71
C TRP A 222 2.44 18.31 5.73
N GLU A 223 1.91 19.52 5.93
CA GLU A 223 2.52 20.54 6.79
C GLU A 223 2.79 20.02 8.22
N PRO A 224 1.83 19.37 8.92
CA PRO A 224 2.04 18.98 10.32
C PRO A 224 3.12 17.90 10.50
N ASN A 225 3.41 17.15 9.45
CA ASN A 225 4.35 16.04 9.43
C ASN A 225 5.45 16.19 8.36
N LYS A 226 5.74 17.41 7.87
CA LYS A 226 6.72 17.66 6.80
C LYS A 226 8.16 17.21 7.11
N HIS A 227 8.45 16.97 8.39
CA HIS A 227 9.70 16.44 8.89
C HIS A 227 9.64 14.95 9.27
N ALA A 228 8.62 14.22 8.79
CA ALA A 228 8.52 12.78 9.00
C ALA A 228 9.78 12.06 8.49
N PRO A 229 10.28 11.06 9.22
CA PRO A 229 11.48 10.33 8.81
C PRO A 229 11.17 9.46 7.58
N TYR A 230 12.18 9.27 6.73
CA TYR A 230 12.15 8.45 5.52
C TYR A 230 11.24 8.96 4.39
N LEU A 231 9.98 9.29 4.65
CA LEU A 231 9.03 9.85 3.68
C LEU A 231 8.85 11.36 3.92
N SER A 232 9.58 12.17 3.17
CA SER A 232 9.48 13.64 3.21
C SER A 232 8.69 14.18 2.01
N PRO A 233 8.17 15.42 2.07
CA PRO A 233 7.54 16.08 0.92
C PRO A 233 8.41 16.05 -0.35
N ALA A 234 9.72 16.25 -0.19
CA ALA A 234 10.66 16.19 -1.31
C ALA A 234 10.82 14.78 -1.92
N VAL A 235 10.63 13.73 -1.12
CA VAL A 235 10.60 12.34 -1.62
C VAL A 235 9.28 12.07 -2.33
N ILE A 236 8.14 12.50 -1.77
CA ILE A 236 6.84 12.33 -2.42
C ILE A 236 6.78 13.06 -3.77
N ASN A 237 7.22 14.31 -3.83
CA ASN A 237 7.25 15.05 -5.10
C ASN A 237 8.11 14.35 -6.16
N TRP A 238 9.28 13.81 -5.76
CA TRP A 238 10.09 13.01 -6.67
C TRP A 238 9.39 11.71 -7.13
N LEU A 239 8.66 11.02 -6.25
CA LEU A 239 7.85 9.85 -6.63
C LEU A 239 6.76 10.26 -7.64
N LYS A 240 6.11 11.41 -7.43
CA LYS A 240 5.09 11.95 -8.34
C LYS A 240 5.67 12.25 -9.73
N ASP A 241 6.85 12.84 -9.80
CA ASP A 241 7.54 13.14 -11.07
C ASP A 241 7.85 11.88 -11.89
N MET A 242 8.09 10.77 -11.19
CA MET A 242 8.36 9.47 -11.80
C MET A 242 7.08 8.78 -12.27
N TYR A 243 6.01 8.86 -11.48
CA TYR A 243 4.77 8.13 -11.70
C TYR A 243 3.78 8.83 -12.64
N PHE A 244 3.61 10.15 -12.54
CA PHE A 244 2.61 10.88 -13.31
C PHE A 244 3.15 11.40 -14.66
N GLN A 245 2.24 11.66 -15.60
CA GLN A 245 2.60 12.25 -16.90
C GLN A 245 2.59 13.77 -16.84
N SER A 246 1.65 14.34 -16.08
CA SER A 246 1.53 15.77 -15.84
C SER A 246 0.91 16.06 -14.47
N GLU A 247 1.01 17.31 -14.01
CA GLU A 247 0.36 17.75 -12.75
C GLU A 247 -1.17 17.68 -12.81
N GLU A 248 -1.76 17.75 -14.02
CA GLU A 248 -3.21 17.60 -14.21
C GLU A 248 -3.70 16.23 -13.73
N ASP A 249 -2.85 15.19 -13.83
CA ASP A 249 -3.17 13.85 -13.34
C ASP A 249 -3.43 13.82 -11.84
N TRP A 250 -2.81 14.70 -11.05
CA TRP A 250 -2.90 14.67 -9.59
C TRP A 250 -4.33 14.90 -9.09
N SER A 251 -5.13 15.66 -9.84
CA SER A 251 -6.50 15.96 -9.48
C SER A 251 -7.51 14.90 -9.96
N LYS A 252 -7.08 13.95 -10.81
CA LYS A 252 -7.91 12.83 -11.24
C LYS A 252 -8.17 11.92 -10.05
N TRP A 253 -9.41 11.48 -9.87
CA TRP A 253 -9.77 10.68 -8.70
C TRP A 253 -9.10 9.30 -8.70
N GLU A 254 -8.72 8.79 -9.88
CA GLU A 254 -7.92 7.57 -9.99
C GLU A 254 -6.48 7.74 -9.49
N ALA A 255 -6.01 8.97 -9.35
CA ALA A 255 -4.75 9.30 -8.67
C ALA A 255 -5.00 9.67 -7.20
N SER A 256 -6.08 10.41 -6.95
CA SER A 256 -6.46 10.94 -5.65
C SER A 256 -7.87 10.47 -5.26
N PRO A 257 -8.03 9.23 -4.74
CA PRO A 257 -9.35 8.69 -4.38
C PRO A 257 -10.08 9.54 -3.32
N LEU A 258 -9.37 10.39 -2.57
CA LEU A 258 -9.99 11.41 -1.71
C LEU A 258 -10.86 12.39 -2.50
N LEU A 259 -10.58 12.62 -3.78
CA LEU A 259 -11.28 13.55 -4.66
C LEU A 259 -12.38 12.86 -5.50
N ALA A 260 -12.68 11.59 -5.24
CA ALA A 260 -13.66 10.85 -6.04
C ALA A 260 -15.07 11.49 -6.01
N PRO A 261 -15.85 11.31 -7.09
CA PRO A 261 -17.25 11.74 -7.13
C PRO A 261 -18.05 11.18 -5.96
N GLU A 262 -18.94 12.00 -5.41
CA GLU A 262 -19.76 11.65 -4.24
C GLU A 262 -20.61 10.38 -4.47
N GLU A 263 -21.10 10.19 -5.70
CA GLU A 263 -21.89 9.01 -6.07
C GLU A 263 -21.08 7.71 -6.03
N LEU A 264 -19.76 7.76 -6.18
CA LEU A 264 -18.88 6.60 -6.00
C LEU A 264 -18.56 6.38 -4.51
N ILE A 265 -18.26 7.46 -3.79
CA ILE A 265 -17.96 7.39 -2.35
C ILE A 265 -19.12 6.74 -1.58
N LYS A 266 -20.38 7.12 -1.85
CA LYS A 266 -21.58 6.53 -1.20
C LYS A 266 -21.76 5.03 -1.45
N LYS A 267 -21.23 4.53 -2.57
CA LYS A 267 -21.31 3.11 -2.95
C LYS A 267 -20.09 2.31 -2.48
N ALA A 268 -19.03 2.97 -1.99
CA ALA A 268 -17.77 2.34 -1.66
C ALA A 268 -17.93 1.23 -0.58
N PRO A 269 -17.07 0.20 -0.59
CA PRO A 269 -17.03 -0.78 0.49
C PRO A 269 -16.57 -0.15 1.80
N SER A 270 -16.94 -0.78 2.92
CA SER A 270 -16.49 -0.37 4.24
C SER A 270 -14.96 -0.34 4.34
N ALA A 271 -14.40 0.54 5.17
CA ALA A 271 -12.96 0.75 5.24
C ALA A 271 -12.38 0.51 6.62
N TRP A 272 -11.17 -0.06 6.66
CA TRP A 272 -10.29 0.02 7.80
C TRP A 272 -9.01 0.74 7.36
N VAL A 273 -8.76 1.91 7.93
CA VAL A 273 -7.69 2.82 7.52
C VAL A 273 -6.75 2.99 8.70
N ALA A 274 -5.50 2.57 8.54
CA ALA A 274 -4.44 2.85 9.49
C ALA A 274 -3.52 3.96 8.99
N ALA A 275 -3.05 4.78 9.90
CA ALA A 275 -2.01 5.78 9.64
C ALA A 275 -0.97 5.79 10.75
N ALA A 276 0.26 6.16 10.41
CA ALA A 276 1.32 6.43 11.37
C ALA A 276 1.19 7.88 11.89
N ASP A 277 1.53 8.11 13.15
CA ASP A 277 1.36 9.43 13.78
C ASP A 277 2.31 10.49 13.22
N VAL A 278 3.54 10.09 12.90
CA VAL A 278 4.59 10.94 12.32
C VAL A 278 4.79 10.55 10.85
N ASP A 279 3.77 10.82 10.04
CA ASP A 279 3.70 10.49 8.61
C ASP A 279 3.00 11.61 7.84
N VAL A 280 3.58 12.01 6.72
CA VAL A 280 3.02 13.01 5.81
C VAL A 280 1.68 12.59 5.21
N LEU A 281 1.42 11.28 5.08
CA LEU A 281 0.15 10.77 4.54
C LEU A 281 -0.97 10.64 5.59
N ARG A 282 -0.69 10.97 6.86
CA ARG A 282 -1.65 10.77 7.96
C ARG A 282 -2.95 11.54 7.75
N ASP A 283 -2.84 12.83 7.42
CA ASP A 283 -3.99 13.74 7.41
C ASP A 283 -4.87 13.51 6.17
N GLU A 284 -4.28 13.17 5.02
CA GLU A 284 -5.05 12.76 3.83
C GLU A 284 -5.79 11.43 4.07
N ALA A 285 -5.17 10.47 4.78
CA ALA A 285 -5.83 9.22 5.16
C ALA A 285 -6.99 9.42 6.16
N GLU A 286 -6.83 10.33 7.13
CA GLU A 286 -7.90 10.75 8.04
C GLU A 286 -9.05 11.41 7.26
N ALA A 287 -8.72 12.32 6.34
CA ALA A 287 -9.69 13.00 5.50
C ALA A 287 -10.51 12.02 4.66
N TYR A 288 -9.87 10.97 4.11
CA TYR A 288 -10.56 9.94 3.34
C TYR A 288 -11.51 9.11 4.20
N ALA A 289 -11.06 8.65 5.37
CA ALA A 289 -11.91 7.92 6.30
C ALA A 289 -13.08 8.77 6.83
N LYS A 290 -12.84 10.06 7.10
CA LYS A 290 -13.89 11.02 7.46
C LYS A 290 -14.90 11.18 6.34
N ARG A 291 -14.43 11.35 5.10
CA ARG A 291 -15.30 11.50 3.93
C ARG A 291 -16.20 10.28 3.72
N LEU A 292 -15.66 9.07 3.81
CA LEU A 292 -16.46 7.83 3.73
C LEU A 292 -17.58 7.82 4.79
N ASN A 293 -17.25 8.13 6.05
CA ASN A 293 -18.24 8.18 7.13
C ASN A 293 -19.32 9.25 6.92
N GLU A 294 -18.94 10.44 6.44
CA GLU A 294 -19.86 11.53 6.13
C GLU A 294 -20.82 11.17 4.97
N SER A 295 -20.39 10.33 4.04
CA SER A 295 -21.22 9.76 2.97
C SER A 295 -22.01 8.50 3.38
N GLY A 296 -21.94 8.09 4.65
CA GLY A 296 -22.68 6.93 5.18
C GLY A 296 -21.99 5.58 4.99
N VAL A 297 -20.75 5.54 4.52
CA VAL A 297 -19.94 4.32 4.40
C VAL A 297 -19.11 4.11 5.68
N PRO A 298 -19.28 2.99 6.40
CA PRO A 298 -18.53 2.74 7.63
C PRO A 298 -17.02 2.69 7.36
N ALA A 299 -16.28 3.61 7.98
CA ALA A 299 -14.82 3.65 7.91
C ALA A 299 -14.21 3.80 9.31
N LYS A 300 -13.40 2.80 9.71
CA LYS A 300 -12.64 2.87 10.96
C LYS A 300 -11.25 3.46 10.69
N PHE A 301 -10.94 4.58 11.30
CA PHE A 301 -9.61 5.20 11.26
C PHE A 301 -8.82 4.86 12.53
N VAL A 302 -7.56 4.45 12.37
CA VAL A 302 -6.66 4.08 13.47
C VAL A 302 -5.31 4.76 13.30
N VAL A 303 -4.90 5.55 14.29
CA VAL A 303 -3.57 6.15 14.33
C VAL A 303 -2.65 5.34 15.24
N TYR A 304 -1.54 4.88 14.69
CA TYR A 304 -0.46 4.24 15.44
C TYR A 304 0.47 5.32 16.02
N LYS A 305 0.28 5.64 17.30
CA LYS A 305 1.08 6.62 18.04
C LYS A 305 2.55 6.20 18.10
N GLY A 306 3.46 7.16 17.94
CA GLY A 306 4.90 6.89 17.90
C GLY A 306 5.42 6.27 16.61
N ALA A 307 4.54 5.85 15.68
CA ALA A 307 4.93 5.25 14.42
C ALA A 307 5.27 6.30 13.34
N ALA A 308 6.11 5.90 12.39
CA ALA A 308 6.37 6.60 11.15
C ALA A 308 5.96 5.73 9.95
N HIS A 309 6.05 6.27 8.73
CA HIS A 309 5.55 5.61 7.51
C HIS A 309 6.01 4.15 7.36
N LEU A 310 7.30 3.87 7.56
CA LEU A 310 7.85 2.51 7.40
C LEU A 310 7.37 1.51 8.45
N THR A 311 6.77 1.93 9.57
CA THR A 311 6.33 1.01 10.63
C THR A 311 5.36 -0.07 10.10
N PHE A 312 4.56 0.23 9.07
CA PHE A 312 3.64 -0.75 8.48
C PHE A 312 4.31 -1.90 7.75
N VAL A 313 5.58 -1.76 7.35
CA VAL A 313 6.38 -2.84 6.77
C VAL A 313 7.38 -3.43 7.77
N LEU A 314 7.59 -2.81 8.93
CA LEU A 314 8.48 -3.29 9.99
C LEU A 314 7.70 -4.17 11.00
N ASP A 315 7.18 -5.31 10.53
CA ASP A 315 6.28 -6.21 11.28
C ASP A 315 7.01 -7.32 12.09
N GLY A 316 8.34 -7.29 12.10
CA GLY A 316 9.21 -8.10 12.94
C GLY A 316 9.25 -7.64 14.38
N GLY A 317 9.61 -8.56 15.28
CA GLY A 317 9.93 -8.20 16.65
C GLY A 317 11.35 -7.67 16.73
N PHE A 318 11.53 -6.46 17.26
CA PHE A 318 12.83 -6.03 17.79
C PHE A 318 12.94 -6.45 19.25
N PHE A 319 13.15 -7.76 19.46
CA PHE A 319 13.48 -8.30 20.78
C PHE A 319 14.64 -9.28 20.64
N LEU A 320 15.83 -8.76 20.32
CA LEU A 320 17.12 -9.37 20.67
C LEU A 320 18.11 -8.26 21.02
#